data_AF-A0A074VDF6-F1
#
_entry.id   AF-A0A074VDF6-F1
#
_cell.length_a   1.000
_cell.length_b   1.000
_cell.length_c   1.000
_cell.angle_alpha   90.00
_cell.angle_beta   90.00
_cell.angle_gamma   90.00
#
_symmetry.space_group_name_H-M   'P 1'
#
loop_
_entity.id
_entity.type
_entity.pdbx_description
1 polymer ?
#
loop_
_entity_poly.entity_id
_entity_poly.type
_entity_poly.pdbx_seq_one_letter_code
_entity_poly.pdbx_strand_id
1 'polypeptide(L)'
;MSPFLSMSNAEKHTSAKQDAQPDLRNLMAQYALPDVHRVAKDLESMSTLEATSAGRTALEQFNIALKANSTKGLENLGAYDYGVEAADNLFMMLPTIVDAQLGRGLFTQLASQEPDRYTPLKNLGFPVFDSMDPDAALMHNLVERGGGHYVDTGATSLLTDQKVSFVANVEPKVYTPTGLLLSDDSTLDTDAVIWCTGFADKDVRQTVKEILKISLPVDATWGVNEQGEIRGMWRRHSQVKNFWVMGGYTQQHRWFSQLLALQIKAELEGILPEAYGMDMPAYA
;
A
#
# COMPACT_ATOMS: atom_id res chain seq x y z
N MET A 1 -13.76 -4.43 -5.36
CA MET A 1 -14.48 -4.63 -4.08
C MET A 1 -14.05 -5.95 -3.50
N SER A 2 -13.76 -6.01 -2.21
CA SER A 2 -13.44 -7.27 -1.53
C SER A 2 -14.74 -8.05 -1.27
N PRO A 3 -14.74 -9.40 -1.37
CA PRO A 3 -15.93 -10.21 -1.12
C PRO A 3 -16.35 -10.15 0.37
N PHE A 4 -17.66 -10.26 0.60
CA PHE A 4 -18.23 -10.34 1.94
C PHE A 4 -18.15 -11.77 2.48
N LEU A 5 -17.66 -11.93 3.71
CA LEU A 5 -17.64 -13.21 4.42
C LEU A 5 -18.86 -13.28 5.35
N SER A 6 -19.68 -14.31 5.18
CA SER A 6 -20.77 -14.64 6.12
C SER A 6 -20.33 -15.82 6.97
N MET A 7 -20.44 -15.69 8.30
CA MET A 7 -20.17 -16.78 9.25
C MET A 7 -21.49 -17.32 9.77
N SER A 8 -21.82 -18.57 9.47
CA SER A 8 -22.86 -19.31 10.19
C SER A 8 -22.23 -20.03 11.39
N ASN A 9 -22.82 -19.80 12.57
CA ASN A 9 -22.38 -20.23 13.89
C ASN A 9 -21.18 -19.48 14.49
N ALA A 10 -21.48 -18.75 15.57
CA ALA A 10 -20.54 -17.99 16.36
C ALA A 10 -19.51 -18.88 17.07
N GLU A 11 -18.34 -19.05 16.47
CA GLU A 11 -17.11 -19.22 17.22
C GLU A 11 -16.38 -17.87 17.30
N LYS A 12 -16.07 -17.47 18.54
CA LYS A 12 -15.42 -16.21 18.87
C LYS A 12 -14.17 -16.03 18.01
N HIS A 13 -14.17 -14.98 17.18
CA HIS A 13 -13.00 -14.56 16.44
C HIS A 13 -11.96 -14.01 17.42
N THR A 14 -11.08 -14.87 17.93
CA THR A 14 -9.75 -14.43 18.34
C THR A 14 -9.09 -13.89 17.08
N SER A 15 -8.54 -12.68 17.14
CA SER A 15 -7.59 -12.20 16.13
C SER A 15 -6.60 -13.33 15.86
N ALA A 16 -6.45 -13.73 14.59
CA ALA A 16 -5.44 -14.73 14.20
C ALA A 16 -4.11 -14.36 14.87
N LYS A 17 -3.38 -15.37 15.37
CA LYS A 17 -2.08 -15.16 16.02
C LYS A 17 -1.22 -14.26 15.13
N GLN A 18 -0.77 -13.13 15.66
CA GLN A 18 0.16 -12.20 15.01
C GLN A 18 1.54 -12.85 14.71
N ASP A 19 1.76 -14.09 15.13
CA ASP A 19 3.00 -14.84 14.94
C ASP A 19 3.13 -15.50 13.55
N ALA A 20 2.08 -15.49 12.72
CA ALA A 20 2.21 -15.93 11.32
C ALA A 20 2.88 -14.82 10.51
N GLN A 21 4.13 -15.06 10.05
CA GLN A 21 4.76 -14.14 9.12
C GLN A 21 3.91 -14.08 7.84
N PRO A 22 3.47 -12.89 7.41
CA PRO A 22 2.76 -12.75 6.15
C PRO A 22 3.68 -13.22 5.03
N ASP A 23 3.26 -14.26 4.30
CA ASP A 23 3.98 -14.69 3.12
C ASP A 23 3.80 -13.61 2.05
N LEU A 24 4.88 -12.91 1.71
CA LEU A 24 4.84 -11.76 0.80
C LEU A 24 4.51 -12.15 -0.64
N ARG A 25 4.51 -13.45 -0.97
CA ARG A 25 3.94 -13.97 -2.21
C ARG A 25 2.41 -13.85 -2.23
N ASN A 26 1.76 -13.65 -1.08
CA ASN A 26 0.30 -13.54 -0.92
C ASN A 26 -0.28 -12.16 -1.20
N LEU A 27 0.14 -11.49 -2.27
CA LEU A 27 -0.32 -10.13 -2.55
C LEU A 27 -1.10 -10.10 -3.86
N MET A 28 -2.42 -9.96 -3.72
CA MET A 28 -3.35 -9.67 -4.83
C MET A 28 -3.31 -8.17 -5.10
N ALA A 29 -2.99 -7.78 -6.33
CA ALA A 29 -2.59 -6.41 -6.64
C ALA A 29 -3.40 -5.87 -7.82
N GLN A 30 -4.26 -4.87 -7.66
CA GLN A 30 -5.06 -4.28 -8.74
C GLN A 30 -4.41 -3.00 -9.30
N TYR A 31 -4.16 -3.00 -10.62
CA TYR A 31 -3.69 -1.90 -11.48
C TYR A 31 -2.21 -1.49 -11.38
N ALA A 32 -1.63 -1.05 -12.51
CA ALA A 32 -0.24 -0.61 -12.62
C ALA A 32 -0.07 0.89 -12.29
N LEU A 33 1.06 1.25 -11.68
CA LEU A 33 1.50 2.65 -11.55
C LEU A 33 2.09 3.18 -12.87
N PRO A 34 2.13 4.52 -13.08
CA PRO A 34 2.73 5.12 -14.27
C PRO A 34 4.19 4.65 -14.50
N ASP A 35 4.60 4.56 -15.77
CA ASP A 35 5.94 4.11 -16.20
C ASP A 35 7.03 5.17 -15.90
N VAL A 36 8.20 4.71 -15.46
CA VAL A 36 9.40 5.52 -15.13
C VAL A 36 9.86 6.37 -16.33
N HIS A 37 9.64 5.94 -17.57
CA HIS A 37 10.05 6.69 -18.77
C HIS A 37 9.41 8.09 -18.86
N ARG A 38 8.27 8.34 -18.21
CA ARG A 38 7.65 9.68 -18.14
C ARG A 38 8.29 10.61 -17.10
N VAL A 39 8.93 10.06 -16.06
CA VAL A 39 9.48 10.81 -14.90
C VAL A 39 11.01 10.97 -15.00
N ALA A 40 11.68 10.18 -15.84
CA ALA A 40 13.12 10.09 -15.93
C ALA A 40 13.89 11.36 -16.38
N LYS A 41 13.22 12.44 -16.80
CA LYS A 41 13.92 13.66 -17.25
C LYS A 41 14.67 14.40 -16.12
N ASP A 42 14.33 14.16 -14.85
CA ASP A 42 14.85 14.95 -13.73
C ASP A 42 15.79 14.16 -12.77
N LEU A 43 15.95 12.84 -12.97
CA LEU A 43 16.73 11.97 -12.06
C LEU A 43 18.26 12.06 -12.23
N GLU A 44 18.76 12.71 -13.28
CA GLU A 44 20.21 12.78 -13.56
C GLU A 44 21.01 13.69 -12.61
N SER A 45 20.36 14.44 -11.70
CA SER A 45 21.00 15.53 -10.95
C SER A 45 21.34 15.27 -9.48
N MET A 46 21.01 14.10 -8.91
CA MET A 46 21.15 13.86 -7.46
C MET A 46 22.37 12.98 -7.12
N SER A 47 23.50 13.60 -6.76
CA SER A 47 24.63 12.87 -6.14
C SER A 47 25.28 13.66 -4.99
N THR A 48 25.42 13.00 -3.82
CA THR A 48 26.46 13.12 -2.75
C THR A 48 25.86 12.53 -1.45
N LEU A 49 26.34 11.41 -0.88
CA LEU A 49 27.58 11.07 -0.13
C LEU A 49 27.34 10.95 1.40
N GLU A 50 26.60 9.89 1.78
CA GLU A 50 26.75 9.03 2.98
C GLU A 50 25.62 7.99 3.04
N ALA A 51 24.39 8.38 2.65
CA ALA A 51 23.25 7.49 2.34
C ALA A 51 23.57 6.42 1.27
N THR A 52 24.72 6.57 0.59
CA THR A 52 25.22 5.72 -0.47
C THR A 52 25.91 4.45 0.01
N SER A 53 26.31 4.26 1.28
CA SER A 53 26.93 2.98 1.68
C SER A 53 25.89 1.86 1.80
N ALA A 54 24.84 2.07 2.60
CA ALA A 54 23.72 1.13 2.73
C ALA A 54 22.97 0.95 1.40
N GLY A 55 22.74 2.04 0.66
CA GLY A 55 22.16 1.97 -0.69
C GLY A 55 23.04 1.21 -1.69
N ARG A 56 24.37 1.35 -1.64
CA ARG A 56 25.29 0.55 -2.48
C ARG A 56 25.31 -0.91 -2.08
N THR A 57 25.26 -1.22 -0.78
CA THR A 57 25.19 -2.60 -0.29
C THR A 57 23.89 -3.28 -0.72
N ALA A 58 22.75 -2.59 -0.59
CA ALA A 58 21.47 -3.07 -1.07
C ALA A 58 21.46 -3.27 -2.60
N LEU A 59 22.03 -2.32 -3.35
CA LEU A 59 22.17 -2.43 -4.81
C LEU A 59 23.12 -3.56 -5.22
N GLU A 60 24.22 -3.78 -4.48
CA GLU A 60 25.11 -4.94 -4.69
C GLU A 60 24.39 -6.25 -4.43
N GLN A 61 23.60 -6.34 -3.35
CA GLN A 61 22.80 -7.53 -3.05
C GLN A 61 21.72 -7.78 -4.10
N PHE A 62 21.02 -6.72 -4.54
CA PHE A 62 20.10 -6.78 -5.66
C PHE A 62 20.80 -7.30 -6.92
N ASN A 63 21.98 -6.76 -7.26
CA ASN A 63 22.77 -7.21 -8.40
C ASN A 63 23.29 -8.64 -8.27
N ILE A 64 23.67 -9.08 -7.06
CA ILE A 64 24.09 -10.46 -6.78
C ILE A 64 22.91 -11.41 -6.95
N ALA A 65 21.75 -11.06 -6.38
CA ALA A 65 20.55 -11.86 -6.47
C ALA A 65 20.04 -11.96 -7.91
N LEU A 66 20.09 -10.86 -8.67
CA LEU A 66 19.83 -10.85 -10.12
C LEU A 66 20.81 -11.75 -10.88
N LYS A 67 22.13 -11.62 -10.65
CA LYS A 67 23.15 -12.46 -11.31
C LYS A 67 23.00 -13.94 -10.97
N ALA A 68 22.59 -14.25 -9.75
CA ALA A 68 22.37 -15.60 -9.28
C ALA A 68 21.00 -16.16 -9.68
N ASN A 69 20.14 -15.36 -10.33
CA ASN A 69 18.73 -15.66 -10.55
C ASN A 69 18.02 -16.15 -9.26
N SER A 70 18.42 -15.60 -8.12
CA SER A 70 17.99 -16.02 -6.80
C SER A 70 16.85 -15.15 -6.32
N THR A 71 15.63 -15.68 -6.44
CA THR A 71 14.42 -15.04 -5.91
C THR A 71 14.44 -14.92 -4.39
N LYS A 72 14.98 -15.92 -3.69
CA LYS A 72 15.23 -15.84 -2.24
C LYS A 72 16.15 -14.67 -1.86
N GLY A 73 17.14 -14.35 -2.69
CA GLY A 73 18.00 -13.17 -2.49
C GLY A 73 17.32 -11.83 -2.79
N LEU A 74 16.16 -11.85 -3.47
CA LEU A 74 15.34 -10.68 -3.76
C LEU A 74 14.16 -10.51 -2.79
N GLU A 75 13.80 -11.55 -2.02
CA GLU A 75 12.75 -11.47 -1.00
C GLU A 75 13.07 -10.37 0.03
N ASN A 76 12.35 -9.25 -0.08
CA ASN A 76 12.55 -8.02 0.71
C ASN A 76 13.95 -7.43 0.66
N LEU A 77 14.81 -7.86 -0.27
CA LEU A 77 16.25 -7.52 -0.25
C LEU A 77 16.91 -7.80 1.11
N GLY A 78 16.41 -8.79 1.86
CA GLY A 78 16.88 -9.10 3.21
C GLY A 78 16.47 -8.07 4.28
N ALA A 79 15.48 -7.19 4.04
CA ALA A 79 15.07 -6.16 5.00
C ALA A 79 14.76 -6.71 6.40
N TYR A 80 14.18 -7.90 6.48
CA TYR A 80 13.85 -8.56 7.75
C TYR A 80 15.04 -9.27 8.41
N ASP A 81 16.18 -9.38 7.71
CA ASP A 81 17.43 -9.92 8.24
C ASP A 81 18.27 -8.82 8.95
N TYR A 82 17.88 -7.55 8.81
CA TYR A 82 18.56 -6.41 9.41
C TYR A 82 17.82 -5.83 10.62
N GLY A 83 18.53 -4.97 11.37
CA GLY A 83 17.90 -4.15 12.40
C GLY A 83 16.91 -3.14 11.80
N VAL A 84 15.94 -2.70 12.61
CA VAL A 84 14.83 -1.82 12.20
C VAL A 84 15.29 -0.60 11.40
N GLU A 85 16.35 0.08 11.84
CA GLU A 85 16.88 1.27 11.16
C GLU A 85 17.41 0.95 9.75
N ALA A 86 18.15 -0.14 9.60
CA ALA A 86 18.67 -0.56 8.30
C ALA A 86 17.54 -1.03 7.37
N ALA A 87 16.51 -1.68 7.92
CA ALA A 87 15.31 -2.06 7.18
C ALA A 87 14.53 -0.82 6.69
N ASP A 88 14.32 0.17 7.56
CA ASP A 88 13.63 1.42 7.21
C ASP A 88 14.40 2.17 6.11
N ASN A 89 15.73 2.27 6.23
CA ASN A 89 16.59 2.81 5.18
C ASN A 89 16.41 2.04 3.86
N LEU A 90 16.34 0.72 3.92
CA LEU A 90 16.25 -0.14 2.75
C LEU A 90 14.95 0.10 1.96
N PHE A 91 13.83 0.18 2.66
CA PHE A 91 12.51 0.43 2.05
C PHE A 91 12.32 1.87 1.56
N MET A 92 13.01 2.85 2.17
CA MET A 92 12.79 4.28 1.88
C MET A 92 13.85 4.90 0.96
N MET A 93 14.82 4.11 0.46
CA MET A 93 15.94 4.66 -0.32
C MET A 93 15.60 4.99 -1.77
N LEU A 94 14.52 4.42 -2.32
CA LEU A 94 14.18 4.56 -3.73
C LEU A 94 13.01 5.55 -3.91
N PRO A 95 13.01 6.36 -4.99
CA PRO A 95 11.83 7.11 -5.38
C PRO A 95 10.63 6.17 -5.53
N THR A 96 9.47 6.60 -5.05
CA THR A 96 8.27 5.75 -4.93
C THR A 96 7.91 5.09 -6.26
N ILE A 97 7.99 5.83 -7.37
CA ILE A 97 7.68 5.29 -8.70
C ILE A 97 8.68 4.22 -9.17
N VAL A 98 9.95 4.31 -8.77
CA VAL A 98 10.98 3.33 -9.13
C VAL A 98 10.78 2.06 -8.30
N ASP A 99 10.62 2.22 -6.99
CA ASP A 99 10.33 1.10 -6.07
C ASP A 99 9.10 0.33 -6.52
N ALA A 100 8.05 1.04 -6.95
CA ALA A 100 6.84 0.43 -7.46
C ALA A 100 7.04 -0.50 -8.67
N GLN A 101 7.89 -0.11 -9.63
CA GLN A 101 8.14 -0.94 -10.81
C GLN A 101 9.05 -2.13 -10.47
N LEU A 102 10.04 -1.94 -9.58
CA LEU A 102 10.84 -3.05 -9.08
C LEU A 102 10.00 -4.07 -8.32
N GLY A 103 9.12 -3.58 -7.43
CA GLY A 103 8.17 -4.40 -6.69
C GLY A 103 7.25 -5.19 -7.60
N ARG A 104 6.71 -4.56 -8.66
CA ARG A 104 5.89 -5.24 -9.68
C ARG A 104 6.65 -6.40 -10.33
N GLY A 105 7.86 -6.16 -10.83
CA GLY A 105 8.68 -7.20 -11.45
C GLY A 105 9.02 -8.35 -10.48
N LEU A 106 9.35 -8.02 -9.23
CA LEU A 106 9.61 -9.00 -8.20
C LEU A 106 8.39 -9.88 -7.92
N PHE A 107 7.21 -9.28 -7.70
CA PHE A 107 6.00 -10.06 -7.41
C PHE A 107 5.55 -10.90 -8.60
N THR A 108 5.68 -10.42 -9.84
CA THR A 108 5.44 -11.24 -11.03
C THR A 108 6.38 -12.44 -11.08
N GLN A 109 7.67 -12.24 -10.82
CA GLN A 109 8.64 -13.34 -10.81
C GLN A 109 8.32 -14.35 -9.70
N LEU A 110 7.99 -13.89 -8.50
CA LEU A 110 7.62 -14.76 -7.37
C LEU A 110 6.34 -15.55 -7.67
N ALA A 111 5.31 -14.89 -8.22
CA ALA A 111 4.07 -15.56 -8.59
C ALA A 111 4.28 -16.61 -9.70
N SER A 112 5.23 -16.38 -10.63
CA SER A 112 5.53 -17.31 -11.73
C SER A 112 6.09 -18.66 -11.25
N GLN A 113 6.61 -18.72 -10.03
CA GLN A 113 7.14 -19.95 -9.43
C GLN A 113 6.04 -20.85 -8.85
N GLU A 114 4.85 -20.30 -8.65
CA GLU A 114 3.69 -21.02 -8.10
C GLU A 114 2.44 -20.73 -8.94
N PRO A 115 2.44 -21.08 -10.24
CA PRO A 115 1.37 -20.69 -11.16
C PRO A 115 -0.01 -21.22 -10.77
N ASP A 116 -0.06 -22.33 -10.03
CA ASP A 116 -1.29 -22.98 -9.58
C ASP A 116 -1.69 -22.62 -8.15
N ARG A 117 -0.98 -21.69 -7.48
CA ARG A 117 -1.19 -21.35 -6.05
C ARG A 117 -2.65 -21.06 -5.71
N TYR A 118 -3.33 -20.33 -6.58
CA TYR A 118 -4.71 -19.89 -6.38
C TYR A 118 -5.74 -20.69 -7.18
N THR A 119 -5.33 -21.76 -7.87
CA THR A 119 -6.26 -22.65 -8.59
C THR A 119 -7.38 -23.18 -7.69
N PRO A 120 -7.13 -23.60 -6.42
CA PRO A 120 -8.20 -24.00 -5.51
C PRO A 120 -9.24 -22.90 -5.25
N LEU A 121 -8.81 -21.64 -5.08
CA LEU A 121 -9.72 -20.50 -4.89
C LEU A 121 -10.51 -20.19 -6.16
N LYS A 122 -9.85 -20.18 -7.32
CA LYS A 122 -10.51 -19.98 -8.63
C LYS A 122 -11.58 -21.04 -8.88
N ASN A 123 -11.32 -22.30 -8.53
CA ASN A 123 -12.28 -23.40 -8.66
C ASN A 123 -13.52 -23.24 -7.77
N LEU A 124 -13.41 -22.53 -6.64
CA LEU A 124 -14.55 -22.16 -5.80
C LEU A 124 -15.33 -20.96 -6.33
N GLY A 125 -14.86 -20.32 -7.41
CA GLY A 125 -15.43 -19.09 -7.96
C GLY A 125 -14.95 -17.82 -7.25
N PHE A 126 -13.90 -17.91 -6.42
CA PHE A 126 -13.36 -16.73 -5.75
C PHE A 126 -12.61 -15.87 -6.78
N PRO A 127 -12.87 -14.56 -6.85
CA PRO A 127 -12.18 -13.68 -7.79
C PRO A 127 -10.71 -13.52 -7.36
N VAL A 128 -9.80 -14.05 -8.16
CA VAL A 128 -8.36 -13.94 -7.92
C VAL A 128 -7.76 -13.00 -8.95
N PHE A 129 -7.05 -11.99 -8.45
CA PHE A 129 -6.24 -11.07 -9.25
C PHE A 129 -4.85 -11.01 -8.63
N ASP A 130 -3.90 -11.74 -9.20
CA ASP A 130 -2.56 -11.92 -8.65
C ASP A 130 -1.49 -11.21 -9.51
N SER A 131 -0.24 -11.30 -9.08
CA SER A 131 0.88 -10.59 -9.71
C SER A 131 1.33 -11.19 -11.06
N MET A 132 0.70 -12.25 -11.56
CA MET A 132 0.89 -12.75 -12.93
C MET A 132 0.05 -11.97 -13.95
N ASP A 133 -0.99 -11.25 -13.51
CA ASP A 133 -1.76 -10.38 -14.39
C ASP A 133 -0.88 -9.19 -14.84
N PRO A 134 -0.80 -8.89 -16.15
CA PRO A 134 0.00 -7.78 -16.64
C PRO A 134 -0.45 -6.43 -16.06
N ASP A 135 -1.69 -6.26 -15.63
CA ASP A 135 -2.17 -5.02 -15.03
C ASP A 135 -1.96 -4.99 -13.50
N ALA A 136 -1.36 -6.01 -12.88
CA ALA A 136 -1.11 -6.02 -11.44
C ALA A 136 0.08 -5.15 -11.02
N ALA A 137 -0.10 -4.28 -10.02
CA ALA A 137 0.98 -3.68 -9.25
C ALA A 137 0.57 -3.37 -7.81
N LEU A 138 1.18 -4.05 -6.83
CA LEU A 138 0.81 -3.90 -5.42
C LEU A 138 0.97 -2.46 -4.93
N MET A 139 2.01 -1.77 -5.40
CA MET A 139 2.28 -0.40 -4.97
C MET A 139 1.20 0.58 -5.45
N HIS A 140 0.43 0.26 -6.50
CA HIS A 140 -0.78 1.03 -6.82
C HIS A 140 -1.82 0.91 -5.70
N ASN A 141 -2.07 -0.28 -5.18
CA ASN A 141 -2.97 -0.47 -4.05
C ASN A 141 -2.51 0.30 -2.82
N LEU A 142 -1.24 0.18 -2.47
CA LEU A 142 -0.69 0.79 -1.25
C LEU A 142 -0.62 2.31 -1.37
N VAL A 143 -0.12 2.82 -2.49
CA VAL A 143 0.18 4.25 -2.65
C VAL A 143 -0.99 5.03 -3.24
N GLU A 144 -1.66 4.58 -4.30
CA GLU A 144 -2.77 5.33 -4.91
C GLU A 144 -4.09 5.07 -4.20
N ARG A 145 -4.31 3.81 -3.83
CA ARG A 145 -5.60 3.38 -3.27
C ARG A 145 -5.66 3.44 -1.76
N GLY A 146 -4.52 3.41 -1.06
CA GLY A 146 -4.47 3.30 0.39
C GLY A 146 -5.06 1.97 0.90
N GLY A 147 -5.01 0.91 0.07
CA GLY A 147 -5.61 -0.39 0.36
C GLY A 147 -6.10 -1.16 -0.87
N GLY A 148 -6.97 -2.15 -0.64
CA GLY A 148 -7.55 -2.98 -1.69
C GLY A 148 -6.66 -4.13 -2.17
N HIS A 149 -5.71 -4.54 -1.33
CA HIS A 149 -4.95 -5.78 -1.49
C HIS A 149 -5.40 -6.77 -0.41
N TYR A 150 -5.19 -8.05 -0.67
CA TYR A 150 -5.43 -9.12 0.29
C TYR A 150 -4.08 -9.66 0.75
N VAL A 151 -3.90 -9.80 2.07
CA VAL A 151 -2.76 -10.49 2.68
C VAL A 151 -3.32 -11.73 3.35
N ASP A 152 -2.90 -12.89 2.88
CA ASP A 152 -3.35 -14.14 3.48
C ASP A 152 -2.61 -14.42 4.78
N THR A 153 -3.36 -14.35 5.88
CA THR A 153 -2.93 -14.76 7.23
C THR A 153 -3.63 -16.04 7.70
N GLY A 154 -4.18 -16.83 6.76
CA GLY A 154 -4.89 -18.08 7.01
C GLY A 154 -6.36 -18.09 6.57
N ALA A 155 -6.87 -17.03 5.93
CA ALA A 155 -8.25 -17.00 5.46
C ALA A 155 -8.43 -17.81 4.17
N THR A 156 -7.37 -17.94 3.35
CA THR A 156 -7.43 -18.75 2.12
C THR A 156 -7.74 -20.21 2.44
N SER A 157 -7.11 -20.78 3.47
CA SER A 157 -7.36 -22.16 3.85
C SER A 157 -8.78 -22.39 4.36
N LEU A 158 -9.36 -21.42 5.08
CA LEU A 158 -10.76 -21.49 5.52
C LEU A 158 -11.74 -21.51 4.33
N LEU A 159 -11.45 -20.73 3.28
CA LEU A 159 -12.22 -20.73 2.05
C LEU A 159 -12.06 -22.05 1.29
N THR A 160 -10.83 -22.53 1.09
CA THR A 160 -10.57 -23.78 0.36
C THR A 160 -11.09 -25.02 1.08
N ASP A 161 -11.06 -25.01 2.41
CA ASP A 161 -11.64 -26.06 3.27
C ASP A 161 -13.18 -25.96 3.37
N GLN A 162 -13.80 -24.94 2.74
CA GLN A 162 -15.23 -24.65 2.79
C GLN A 162 -15.77 -24.46 4.22
N LYS A 163 -14.91 -23.97 5.13
CA LYS A 163 -15.30 -23.60 6.50
C LYS A 163 -15.99 -22.24 6.55
N VAL A 164 -15.73 -21.40 5.55
CA VAL A 164 -16.39 -20.11 5.36
C VAL A 164 -16.87 -19.99 3.92
N SER A 165 -18.10 -19.51 3.74
CA SER A 165 -18.67 -19.17 2.43
C SER A 165 -18.43 -17.71 2.07
N PHE A 166 -18.45 -17.39 0.79
CA PHE A 166 -18.34 -16.02 0.29
C PHE A 166 -19.40 -15.74 -0.78
N VAL A 167 -19.73 -14.45 -0.92
CA VAL A 167 -20.42 -13.94 -2.11
C VAL A 167 -19.55 -12.82 -2.67
N ALA A 168 -19.29 -12.87 -3.98
CA ALA A 168 -18.39 -11.97 -4.67
C ALA A 168 -19.12 -11.20 -5.77
N ASN A 169 -18.57 -10.03 -6.13
CA ASN A 169 -19.09 -9.16 -7.20
C ASN A 169 -20.55 -8.73 -7.01
N VAL A 170 -21.00 -8.65 -5.76
CA VAL A 170 -22.31 -8.15 -5.36
C VAL A 170 -22.18 -7.17 -4.21
N GLU A 171 -23.14 -6.26 -4.11
CA GLU A 171 -23.20 -5.23 -3.08
C GLU A 171 -24.45 -5.40 -2.20
N PRO A 172 -24.37 -5.18 -0.88
CA PRO A 172 -25.55 -5.11 -0.03
C PRO A 172 -26.39 -3.87 -0.38
N LYS A 173 -27.69 -4.07 -0.68
CA LYS A 173 -28.64 -3.00 -1.01
C LYS A 173 -29.44 -2.53 0.20
N VAL A 174 -30.08 -3.46 0.92
CA VAL A 174 -31.05 -3.14 1.98
C VAL A 174 -30.98 -4.20 3.09
N TYR A 175 -31.18 -3.79 4.34
CA TYR A 175 -31.46 -4.71 5.45
C TYR A 175 -32.87 -5.28 5.33
N THR A 176 -33.01 -6.59 5.47
CA THR A 176 -34.31 -7.27 5.60
C THR A 176 -34.58 -7.56 7.08
N PRO A 177 -35.79 -8.00 7.47
CA PRO A 177 -36.05 -8.44 8.84
C PRO A 177 -35.15 -9.58 9.34
N THR A 178 -34.48 -10.31 8.43
CA THR A 178 -33.67 -11.50 8.72
C THR A 178 -32.21 -11.38 8.27
N GLY A 179 -31.82 -10.30 7.58
CA GLY A 179 -30.47 -10.17 7.03
C GLY A 179 -30.32 -9.08 5.95
N LEU A 180 -29.81 -9.44 4.78
CA LEU A 180 -29.46 -8.52 3.69
C LEU A 180 -30.08 -8.93 2.34
N LEU A 181 -30.54 -7.94 1.58
CA LEU A 181 -30.82 -8.05 0.14
C LEU A 181 -29.57 -7.58 -0.63
N LEU A 182 -29.10 -8.38 -1.57
CA LEU A 182 -27.91 -8.09 -2.37
C LEU A 182 -28.26 -7.52 -3.75
N SER A 183 -27.26 -7.01 -4.45
CA SER A 183 -27.43 -6.29 -5.71
C SER A 183 -27.96 -7.15 -6.86
N ASP A 184 -27.73 -8.46 -6.79
CA ASP A 184 -28.24 -9.48 -7.70
C ASP A 184 -29.63 -10.02 -7.29
N ASP A 185 -30.29 -9.33 -6.37
CA ASP A 185 -31.60 -9.65 -5.79
C ASP A 185 -31.65 -10.94 -4.96
N SER A 186 -30.49 -11.55 -4.68
CA SER A 186 -30.38 -12.64 -3.71
C SER A 186 -30.49 -12.13 -2.26
N THR A 187 -30.80 -13.04 -1.33
CA THR A 187 -30.91 -12.70 0.11
C THR A 187 -29.94 -13.52 0.94
N LEU A 188 -29.41 -12.89 2.00
CA LEU A 188 -28.51 -13.49 2.97
C LEU A 188 -29.07 -13.30 4.37
N ASP A 189 -29.65 -14.35 4.93
CA ASP A 189 -30.12 -14.35 6.32
C ASP A 189 -28.91 -14.43 7.27
N THR A 190 -28.88 -13.56 8.29
CA THR A 190 -27.81 -13.49 9.28
C THR A 190 -28.27 -12.83 10.57
N ASP A 191 -27.74 -13.29 11.70
CA ASP A 191 -27.98 -12.69 13.01
C ASP A 191 -27.15 -11.42 13.24
N ALA A 192 -26.05 -11.25 12.49
CA ALA A 192 -25.15 -10.10 12.63
C ALA A 192 -24.48 -9.71 11.30
N VAL A 193 -24.23 -8.41 11.14
CA VAL A 193 -23.48 -7.84 10.01
C VAL A 193 -22.28 -7.08 10.55
N ILE A 194 -21.08 -7.45 10.11
CA ILE A 194 -19.83 -6.78 10.47
C ILE A 194 -19.28 -6.09 9.21
N TRP A 195 -19.14 -4.76 9.28
CA TRP A 195 -18.64 -3.97 8.16
C TRP A 195 -17.12 -3.89 8.16
N CYS A 196 -16.50 -4.68 7.29
CA CYS A 196 -15.05 -4.69 7.07
C CYS A 196 -14.65 -3.81 5.87
N THR A 197 -15.23 -2.60 5.76
CA THR A 197 -15.13 -1.72 4.57
C THR A 197 -13.99 -0.71 4.62
N GLY A 198 -13.09 -0.81 5.60
CA GLY A 198 -11.97 0.11 5.77
C GLY A 198 -12.36 1.46 6.40
N PHE A 199 -11.57 2.49 6.12
CA PHE A 199 -11.67 3.82 6.73
C PHE A 199 -12.00 4.89 5.70
N ALA A 200 -12.72 5.95 6.12
CA ALA A 200 -13.20 7.02 5.25
C ALA A 200 -12.21 8.21 5.13
N ASP A 201 -11.10 8.19 5.88
CA ASP A 201 -10.15 9.30 6.06
C ASP A 201 -9.04 9.37 5.00
N LYS A 202 -9.20 8.65 3.89
CA LYS A 202 -8.21 8.57 2.82
C LYS A 202 -7.88 9.94 2.20
N ASP A 203 -8.89 10.79 2.03
CA ASP A 203 -8.73 12.12 1.46
C ASP A 203 -8.61 13.17 2.57
N VAL A 204 -7.38 13.61 2.85
CA VAL A 204 -7.12 14.58 3.91
C VAL A 204 -7.88 15.89 3.75
N ARG A 205 -8.31 16.26 2.54
CA ARG A 205 -9.09 17.48 2.31
C ARG A 205 -10.43 17.44 3.07
N GLN A 206 -11.04 16.26 3.16
CA GLN A 206 -12.25 16.05 3.94
C GLN A 206 -11.93 16.10 5.44
N THR A 207 -10.90 15.39 5.88
CA THR A 207 -10.44 15.36 7.27
C THR A 207 -10.10 16.77 7.79
N VAL A 208 -9.41 17.58 7.00
CA VAL A 208 -9.08 18.98 7.33
C VAL A 208 -10.34 19.82 7.51
N LYS A 209 -11.29 19.71 6.58
CA LYS A 209 -12.57 20.42 6.67
C LYS A 209 -13.35 19.99 7.91
N GLU A 210 -13.33 18.71 8.23
CA GLU A 210 -14.03 18.17 9.41
C GLU A 210 -13.39 18.61 10.73
N ILE A 211 -12.07 18.62 10.82
CA ILE A 211 -11.34 18.96 12.04
C ILE A 211 -11.30 20.48 12.24
N LEU A 212 -10.84 21.23 11.25
CA LEU A 212 -10.63 22.67 11.35
C LEU A 212 -11.90 23.49 11.08
N LYS A 213 -12.97 22.84 10.61
CA LYS A 213 -14.24 23.48 10.20
C LYS A 213 -14.07 24.54 9.09
N ILE A 214 -12.96 24.48 8.36
CA ILE A 214 -12.64 25.35 7.23
C ILE A 214 -12.08 24.53 6.07
N SER A 215 -12.35 24.94 4.84
CA SER A 215 -11.67 24.38 3.67
C SER A 215 -10.34 25.09 3.49
N LEU A 216 -9.25 24.32 3.50
CA LEU A 216 -7.92 24.79 3.12
C LEU A 216 -7.54 24.20 1.77
N PRO A 217 -6.73 24.90 0.95
CA PRO A 217 -6.23 24.38 -0.32
C PRO A 217 -5.09 23.38 -0.08
N VAL A 218 -5.33 22.34 0.74
CA VAL A 218 -4.36 21.28 0.97
C VAL A 218 -4.34 20.31 -0.20
N ASP A 219 -3.15 19.84 -0.55
CA ASP A 219 -2.99 18.79 -1.56
C ASP A 219 -3.69 17.51 -1.09
N ALA A 220 -4.15 16.71 -2.04
CA ALA A 220 -4.56 15.34 -1.74
C ALA A 220 -3.36 14.56 -1.17
N THR A 221 -3.64 13.71 -0.19
CA THR A 221 -2.71 12.73 0.34
C THR A 221 -2.78 11.44 -0.44
N TRP A 222 -1.66 10.72 -0.47
CA TRP A 222 -1.52 9.49 -1.24
C TRP A 222 -1.55 9.73 -2.76
N GLY A 223 -1.18 8.71 -3.51
CA GLY A 223 -0.91 8.78 -4.94
C GLY A 223 0.41 9.45 -5.27
N VAL A 224 0.83 9.26 -6.51
CA VAL A 224 2.14 9.67 -7.02
C VAL A 224 1.98 10.94 -7.86
N ASN A 225 2.85 11.94 -7.63
CA ASN A 225 2.89 13.16 -8.43
C ASN A 225 3.76 12.97 -9.70
N GLU A 226 3.88 14.01 -10.53
CA GLU A 226 4.69 13.94 -11.76
C GLU A 226 6.20 13.74 -11.50
N GLN A 227 6.66 14.01 -10.28
CA GLN A 227 8.05 13.78 -9.86
C GLN A 227 8.26 12.33 -9.40
N GLY A 228 7.21 11.49 -9.38
CA GLY A 228 7.31 10.12 -8.91
C GLY A 228 7.26 9.97 -7.39
N GLU A 229 6.84 11.00 -6.66
CA GLU A 229 6.80 11.07 -5.19
C GLU A 229 5.38 11.08 -4.63
N ILE A 230 5.21 10.63 -3.38
CA ILE A 230 3.90 10.61 -2.71
C ILE A 230 3.39 12.03 -2.46
N ARG A 231 2.11 12.26 -2.81
CA ARG A 231 1.45 13.56 -2.65
C ARG A 231 1.09 13.85 -1.21
N GLY A 232 1.27 15.11 -0.78
CA GLY A 232 0.71 15.66 0.46
C GLY A 232 1.19 15.05 1.78
N MET A 233 2.03 14.02 1.75
CA MET A 233 2.47 13.30 2.94
C MET A 233 3.88 13.73 3.35
N TRP A 234 4.10 13.92 4.64
CA TRP A 234 5.42 14.09 5.28
C TRP A 234 6.27 15.29 4.82
N ARG A 235 5.65 16.26 4.12
CA ARG A 235 6.27 17.49 3.63
C ARG A 235 5.39 18.70 3.91
N ARG A 236 5.98 19.89 3.94
CA ARG A 236 5.22 21.15 3.99
C ARG A 236 4.28 21.23 2.78
N HIS A 237 3.02 21.55 3.02
CA HIS A 237 2.08 21.82 1.94
C HIS A 237 2.44 23.11 1.18
N SER A 238 2.31 23.07 -0.14
CA SER A 238 2.72 24.18 -1.01
C SER A 238 1.83 25.42 -0.85
N GLN A 239 0.52 25.20 -0.68
CA GLN A 239 -0.49 26.25 -0.66
C GLN A 239 -0.92 26.69 0.75
N VAL A 240 -0.45 25.98 1.79
CA VAL A 240 -0.84 26.24 3.19
C VAL A 240 0.41 26.35 4.06
N LYS A 241 0.62 27.53 4.65
CA LYS A 241 1.74 27.78 5.55
C LYS A 241 1.56 27.01 6.86
N ASN A 242 2.67 26.54 7.44
CA ASN A 242 2.72 25.87 8.73
C ASN A 242 1.79 24.66 8.85
N PHE A 243 1.62 23.92 7.75
CA PHE A 243 0.72 22.78 7.68
C PHE A 243 1.42 21.55 7.08
N TRP A 244 1.30 20.43 7.78
CA TRP A 244 1.87 19.13 7.43
C TRP A 244 0.87 18.02 7.72
N VAL A 245 0.90 16.97 6.91
CA VAL A 245 0.13 15.75 7.15
C VAL A 245 1.07 14.59 7.37
N MET A 246 0.74 13.76 8.35
CA MET A 246 1.42 12.51 8.64
C MET A 246 0.40 11.39 8.75
N GLY A 247 0.77 10.25 8.18
CA GLY A 247 0.00 9.01 8.24
C GLY A 247 0.83 7.87 7.68
N GLY A 248 0.18 6.74 7.47
CA GLY A 248 0.81 5.53 6.97
C GLY A 248 0.97 4.46 8.03
N TYR A 249 1.88 3.52 7.78
CA TYR A 249 2.16 2.42 8.71
C TYR A 249 3.45 2.67 9.51
N THR A 250 3.72 1.83 10.50
CA THR A 250 4.77 2.04 11.52
C THR A 250 6.14 2.39 10.94
N GLN A 251 6.53 1.77 9.82
CA GLN A 251 7.80 2.03 9.16
C GLN A 251 7.89 3.47 8.61
N GLN A 252 6.85 3.92 7.91
CA GLN A 252 6.75 5.30 7.43
C GLN A 252 6.73 6.28 8.60
N HIS A 253 6.05 5.92 9.69
CA HIS A 253 6.06 6.74 10.89
C HIS A 253 7.47 6.90 11.49
N ARG A 254 8.23 5.81 11.61
CA ARG A 254 9.62 5.87 12.11
C ARG A 254 10.50 6.73 11.22
N TRP A 255 10.41 6.55 9.91
CA TRP A 255 11.21 7.29 8.95
C TRP A 255 10.89 8.79 8.93
N PHE A 256 9.62 9.14 8.74
CA PHE A 256 9.23 10.52 8.45
C PHE A 256 9.05 11.41 9.68
N SER A 257 8.98 10.84 10.90
CA SER A 257 8.79 11.64 12.12
C SER A 257 9.95 12.60 12.33
N GLN A 258 11.19 12.12 12.15
CA GLN A 258 12.37 12.97 12.27
C GLN A 258 12.40 14.06 11.18
N LEU A 259 12.07 13.70 9.94
CA LEU A 259 12.03 14.64 8.82
C LEU A 259 11.00 15.76 9.03
N LEU A 260 9.81 15.41 9.53
CA LEU A 260 8.78 16.40 9.86
C LEU A 260 9.18 17.29 11.04
N ALA A 261 9.75 16.71 12.09
CA ALA A 261 10.22 17.49 13.24
C ALA A 261 11.29 18.51 12.82
N LEU A 262 12.23 18.11 11.95
CA LEU A 262 13.24 19.00 11.39
C LEU A 262 12.62 20.10 10.51
N GLN A 263 11.62 19.78 9.68
CA GLN A 263 10.91 20.78 8.88
C GLN A 263 10.20 21.82 9.76
N ILE A 264 9.46 21.36 10.77
CA ILE A 264 8.75 22.22 11.73
C ILE A 264 9.75 23.11 12.47
N LYS A 265 10.87 22.53 12.95
CA LYS A 265 11.93 23.27 13.64
C LYS A 265 12.55 24.34 12.74
N ALA A 266 12.88 24.00 11.50
CA ALA A 266 13.45 24.93 10.53
C ALA A 266 12.49 26.08 10.19
N GLU A 267 11.17 25.81 10.10
CA GLU A 267 10.16 26.86 9.87
C GLU A 267 10.07 27.81 11.08
N LEU A 268 10.08 27.28 12.31
CA LEU A 268 10.09 28.09 13.54
C LEU A 268 11.34 28.96 13.67
N GLU A 269 12.47 28.53 13.13
CA GLU A 269 13.72 29.30 13.10
C GLU A 269 13.85 30.21 11.86
N GLY A 270 12.90 30.16 10.93
CA GLY A 270 12.94 30.95 9.69
C GLY A 270 14.02 30.51 8.71
N ILE A 271 14.49 29.26 8.80
CA ILE A 271 15.55 28.68 7.94
C ILE A 271 15.05 27.55 7.04
N LEU A 272 13.75 27.22 7.07
CA LEU A 272 13.20 26.20 6.17
C LEU A 272 13.29 26.72 4.72
N PRO A 273 13.99 26.01 3.81
CA PRO A 273 14.09 26.44 2.43
C PRO A 273 12.72 26.46 1.73
N GLU A 274 12.65 27.10 0.57
CA GLU A 274 11.49 26.98 -0.30
C GLU A 274 11.25 25.49 -0.65
N ALA A 275 9.97 25.11 -0.75
CA ALA A 275 9.67 23.71 -0.99
C ALA A 275 10.09 23.34 -2.42
N TYR A 276 10.78 22.23 -2.57
CA TYR A 276 11.13 21.70 -3.88
C TYR A 276 9.87 21.49 -4.73
N GLY A 277 9.86 22.03 -5.95
CA GLY A 277 8.75 21.93 -6.91
C GLY A 277 7.59 22.91 -6.71
N MET A 278 7.77 24.04 -6.00
CA MET A 278 6.71 25.07 -5.87
C MET A 278 6.32 25.74 -7.20
N ASP A 279 7.16 25.69 -8.22
CA ASP A 279 6.89 26.29 -9.54
C ASP A 279 6.01 25.42 -10.46
N MET A 280 5.62 24.23 -9.99
CA MET A 280 4.76 23.33 -10.76
C MET A 280 3.29 23.72 -10.54
N PRO A 281 2.48 23.79 -11.61
CA PRO A 281 1.08 24.21 -11.48
C PRO A 281 0.34 23.35 -10.45
N ALA A 282 -0.39 24.01 -9.55
CA ALA A 282 -1.24 23.34 -8.57
C ALA A 282 -2.19 22.37 -9.30
N TYR A 283 -2.18 21.10 -8.89
CA TYR A 283 -2.98 20.06 -9.52
C TYR A 283 -4.49 20.35 -9.32
N ALA A 284 -5.24 20.26 -10.43
CA ALA A 284 -6.71 20.26 -10.44
C ALA A 284 -7.28 18.94 -9.92
#